data_AF-A0A932HU72-F1
#
_entry.id   AF-A0A932HU72-F1
#
_cell.length_a   1.000
_cell.length_b   1.000
_cell.length_c   1.000
_cell.angle_alpha   90.00
_cell.angle_beta   90.00
_cell.angle_gamma   90.00
#
_symmetry.space_group_name_H-M   'P 1'
#
loop_
_entity.id
_entity.type
_entity.pdbx_description
1 polymer ?
#
loop_
_entity_poly.entity_id
_entity_poly.type
_entity_poly.pdbx_seq_one_letter_code
_entity_poly.pdbx_strand_id
1 'polypeptide(L)'
;GVWYRLLTRPIVPNVEKISEEDRAYYEKFLLATTHNRCRVDFRYDVGFDLVDPKHAHTCIKLMNRDLFPELVAALKLLKKMKAAATNDAERRVVEDQYDRMRALHCWYRTQRNVTAWVAGVHTYLETTDKRKRSESRKLLKEMVLDEIENAKDLLDLWETSKTNWMIVSGVGETTFIYYKNFGEQVKRKIQLMKGRENDEPYVDPDFQWRVPGFENYLYKETAGPVAKGRKKADGSFGVS
;
A
#
# COMPACT_ATOMS: atom_id res chain seq x y z
N GLY A 1 6.22 -5.96 4.06
CA GLY A 1 4.76 -6.17 4.22
C GLY A 1 4.22 -5.62 5.52
N VAL A 2 4.53 -6.28 6.64
CA VAL A 2 4.14 -5.82 7.98
C VAL A 2 4.77 -4.46 8.33
N TRP A 3 6.02 -4.21 7.91
CA TRP A 3 6.69 -2.91 8.07
C TRP A 3 5.93 -1.74 7.45
N TYR A 4 5.18 -2.00 6.37
CA TYR A 4 4.34 -1.03 5.67
C TYR A 4 2.87 -1.06 6.12
N ARG A 5 2.54 -1.94 7.09
CA ARG A 5 1.22 -2.14 7.67
C ARG A 5 0.13 -2.51 6.66
N LEU A 6 0.50 -3.07 5.49
CA LEU A 6 -0.38 -3.18 4.31
C LEU A 6 -1.72 -3.88 4.56
N LEU A 7 -1.78 -4.87 5.46
CA LEU A 7 -3.04 -5.56 5.77
C LEU A 7 -4.07 -4.62 6.43
N THR A 8 -3.59 -3.62 7.17
CA THR A 8 -4.41 -2.66 7.93
C THR A 8 -4.38 -1.26 7.33
N ARG A 9 -3.37 -0.92 6.53
CA ARG A 9 -3.24 0.39 5.89
C ARG A 9 -4.24 0.51 4.74
N PRO A 10 -5.07 1.59 4.67
CA PRO A 10 -5.92 1.87 3.52
C PRO A 10 -5.10 2.05 2.23
N ILE A 11 -5.62 1.52 1.12
CA ILE A 11 -5.02 1.70 -0.21
C ILE A 11 -6.00 2.52 -1.05
N VAL A 12 -5.75 3.82 -1.16
CA VAL A 12 -6.63 4.79 -1.86
C VAL A 12 -5.82 5.64 -2.83
N PRO A 13 -6.38 6.17 -3.94
CA PRO A 13 -5.62 6.90 -4.96
C PRO A 13 -4.87 8.13 -4.44
N ASN A 14 -5.38 8.76 -3.38
CA ASN A 14 -4.75 9.87 -2.69
C ASN A 14 -4.82 9.63 -1.17
N VAL A 15 -3.69 9.23 -0.59
CA VAL A 15 -3.59 8.89 0.83
C VAL A 15 -3.79 10.11 1.74
N GLU A 16 -3.54 11.31 1.25
CA GLU A 16 -3.71 12.57 2.00
C GLU A 16 -5.18 13.03 2.11
N LYS A 17 -6.10 12.40 1.37
CA LYS A 17 -7.54 12.59 1.64
C LYS A 17 -8.02 11.92 2.92
N ILE A 18 -7.21 11.06 3.53
CA ILE A 18 -7.43 10.51 4.86
C ILE A 18 -6.69 11.39 5.86
N SER A 19 -7.39 11.87 6.89
CA SER A 19 -6.81 12.75 7.91
C SER A 19 -5.65 12.08 8.64
N GLU A 20 -4.71 12.86 9.17
CA GLU A 20 -3.61 12.30 9.97
C GLU A 20 -4.09 11.54 11.20
N GLU A 21 -5.17 12.02 11.84
CA GLU A 21 -5.82 11.33 12.95
C GLU A 21 -6.33 9.94 12.54
N ASP A 22 -6.90 9.82 11.34
CA ASP A 22 -7.37 8.55 10.82
C ASP A 22 -6.26 7.62 10.36
N ARG A 23 -5.09 8.16 10.01
CA ARG A 23 -3.92 7.35 9.64
C ARG A 23 -3.08 6.93 10.85
N ALA A 24 -3.18 7.65 11.96
CA ALA A 24 -2.33 7.48 13.15
C ALA A 24 -2.27 6.03 13.67
N TYR A 25 -3.37 5.28 13.60
CA TYR A 25 -3.42 3.92 14.16
C TYR A 25 -2.45 2.95 13.46
N TYR A 26 -2.22 3.08 12.15
CA TYR A 26 -1.24 2.26 11.45
C TYR A 26 0.11 2.97 11.35
N GLU A 27 0.13 4.30 11.23
CA GLU A 27 1.38 5.06 11.09
C GLU A 27 2.25 5.00 12.35
N LYS A 28 1.64 4.89 13.54
CA LYS A 28 2.37 4.68 14.80
C LYS A 28 3.25 3.43 14.79
N PHE A 29 2.87 2.41 14.01
CA PHE A 29 3.59 1.13 13.91
C PHE A 29 4.19 0.91 12.53
N LEU A 30 4.17 1.91 11.66
CA LEU A 30 4.82 1.89 10.36
C LEU A 30 6.33 2.05 10.55
N LEU A 31 7.15 1.28 9.82
CA LEU A 31 8.61 1.43 9.83
C LEU A 31 9.02 2.63 8.96
N ALA A 32 8.65 3.84 9.38
CA ALA A 32 8.88 5.06 8.62
C ALA A 32 8.98 6.25 9.56
N THR A 33 9.91 7.17 9.28
CA THR A 33 9.91 8.48 9.96
C THR A 33 8.73 9.31 9.48
N THR A 34 8.39 10.37 10.23
CA THR A 34 7.20 11.18 9.95
C THR A 34 7.22 11.85 8.58
N HIS A 35 8.40 12.16 8.06
CA HIS A 35 8.62 12.77 6.75
C HIS A 35 8.99 11.74 5.66
N ASN A 36 9.00 10.43 5.94
CA ASN A 36 9.29 9.46 4.90
C ASN A 36 8.12 9.39 3.90
N ARG A 37 8.43 9.62 2.62
CA ARG A 37 7.47 9.61 1.51
C ARG A 37 6.66 8.30 1.42
N CYS A 38 7.18 7.18 1.93
CA CYS A 38 6.46 5.91 1.97
C CYS A 38 5.13 5.95 2.76
N ARG A 39 4.90 7.00 3.58
CA ARG A 39 3.61 7.28 4.26
C ARG A 39 2.48 7.65 3.29
N VAL A 40 2.80 8.24 2.14
CA VAL A 40 1.82 8.68 1.12
C VAL A 40 2.05 8.09 -0.26
N ASP A 41 3.21 7.47 -0.50
CA ASP A 41 3.61 6.95 -1.80
C ASP A 41 4.11 5.50 -1.68
N PHE A 42 3.39 4.53 -2.25
CA PHE A 42 3.80 3.13 -2.19
C PHE A 42 4.99 2.78 -3.12
N ARG A 43 5.38 3.70 -4.02
CA ARG A 43 6.54 3.48 -4.90
C ARG A 43 7.87 3.73 -4.21
N TYR A 44 7.89 4.60 -3.19
CA TYR A 44 9.11 5.11 -2.61
C TYR A 44 9.31 4.63 -1.17
N ASP A 45 10.56 4.32 -0.80
CA ASP A 45 10.96 4.20 0.61
C ASP A 45 12.43 4.60 0.80
N VAL A 46 12.71 5.38 1.85
CA VAL A 46 14.06 5.86 2.22
C VAL A 46 14.87 6.41 1.03
N GLY A 47 14.21 7.11 0.10
CA GLY A 47 14.85 7.70 -1.08
C GLY A 47 15.06 6.74 -2.27
N PHE A 48 14.59 5.50 -2.18
CA PHE A 48 14.65 4.52 -3.27
C PHE A 48 13.31 4.35 -3.97
N ASP A 49 13.36 4.17 -5.29
CA ASP A 49 12.26 3.63 -6.09
C ASP A 49 12.20 2.11 -5.88
N LEU A 50 11.12 1.63 -5.25
CA LEU A 50 10.89 0.21 -5.03
C LEU A 50 10.42 -0.49 -6.31
N VAL A 51 9.59 0.18 -7.10
CA VAL A 51 9.04 -0.37 -8.35
C VAL A 51 8.60 0.75 -9.31
N ASP A 52 9.06 0.71 -10.56
CA ASP A 52 8.63 1.66 -11.57
C ASP A 52 7.23 1.30 -12.13
N PRO A 53 6.49 2.27 -12.70
CA PRO A 53 5.11 2.02 -13.16
C PRO A 53 5.00 0.98 -14.27
N LYS A 54 5.98 0.90 -15.18
CA LYS A 54 5.97 -0.07 -16.29
C LYS A 54 6.19 -1.48 -15.77
N HIS A 55 7.11 -1.67 -14.82
CA HIS A 55 7.28 -2.94 -14.13
C HIS A 55 6.02 -3.32 -13.33
N ALA A 56 5.41 -2.36 -12.61
CA ALA A 56 4.17 -2.59 -11.87
C ALA A 56 3.03 -3.09 -12.78
N HIS A 57 2.82 -2.49 -13.96
CA HIS A 57 1.85 -2.97 -14.96
C HIS A 57 2.14 -4.41 -15.40
N THR A 58 3.42 -4.78 -15.51
CA THR A 58 3.85 -6.13 -15.90
C THR A 58 3.55 -7.13 -14.79
N CYS A 59 3.90 -6.80 -13.54
CA CYS A 59 3.62 -7.63 -12.37
C CYS A 59 2.12 -7.90 -12.22
N ILE A 60 1.24 -6.90 -12.38
CA ILE A 60 -0.21 -7.09 -12.29
C ILE A 60 -0.69 -8.13 -13.32
N LYS A 61 -0.21 -8.03 -14.56
CA LYS A 61 -0.56 -8.99 -15.62
C LYS A 61 -0.11 -10.41 -15.25
N LEU A 62 1.12 -10.57 -14.76
CA LEU A 62 1.65 -11.88 -14.35
C LEU A 62 0.90 -12.44 -13.14
N MET A 63 0.62 -11.63 -12.12
CA MET A 63 -0.14 -12.07 -10.96
C MET A 63 -1.55 -12.54 -11.35
N ASN A 64 -2.22 -11.79 -12.22
CA ASN A 64 -3.57 -12.14 -12.70
C ASN A 64 -3.58 -13.40 -13.58
N ARG A 65 -2.55 -13.58 -14.42
CA ARG A 65 -2.46 -14.70 -15.36
C ARG A 65 -1.99 -15.99 -14.70
N ASP A 66 -0.99 -15.91 -13.82
CA ASP A 66 -0.22 -17.07 -13.35
C ASP A 66 -0.45 -17.36 -11.87
N LEU A 67 -0.51 -16.34 -11.01
CA LEU A 67 -0.54 -16.54 -9.55
C LEU A 67 -1.96 -16.81 -9.03
N PHE A 68 -2.91 -15.92 -9.31
CA PHE A 68 -4.25 -16.02 -8.73
C PHE A 68 -5.03 -17.26 -9.21
N PRO A 69 -4.94 -17.70 -10.48
CA PRO A 69 -5.59 -18.94 -10.90
C PRO A 69 -5.16 -20.15 -10.08
N GLU A 70 -3.86 -20.27 -9.78
CA GLU A 70 -3.31 -21.37 -8.98
C GLU A 70 -3.75 -21.30 -7.52
N LEU A 71 -3.73 -20.11 -6.91
CA LEU A 71 -4.24 -19.92 -5.54
C LEU A 71 -5.74 -20.27 -5.44
N VAL A 72 -6.54 -19.90 -6.44
CA VAL A 72 -7.97 -20.24 -6.52
C VAL A 72 -8.16 -21.74 -6.70
N ALA A 73 -7.35 -22.40 -7.54
CA ALA A 73 -7.40 -23.84 -7.71
C ALA A 73 -7.05 -24.59 -6.40
N ALA A 74 -6.01 -24.15 -5.70
CA ALA A 74 -5.62 -24.71 -4.41
C ALA A 74 -6.73 -24.54 -3.35
N LEU A 75 -7.35 -23.35 -3.25
CA LEU A 75 -8.50 -23.13 -2.36
C LEU A 75 -9.68 -24.04 -2.68
N LYS A 76 -9.99 -24.25 -3.97
CA LYS A 76 -11.06 -25.18 -4.40
C LYS A 76 -10.74 -26.61 -4.00
N LEU A 77 -9.49 -27.05 -4.16
CA LEU A 77 -9.05 -28.39 -3.76
C LEU A 77 -9.18 -28.57 -2.25
N LEU A 78 -8.66 -27.64 -1.45
CA LEU A 78 -8.76 -27.68 0.01
C LEU A 78 -10.21 -27.68 0.50
N LYS A 79 -11.09 -26.91 -0.16
CA LYS A 79 -12.53 -26.93 0.15
C LYS A 79 -13.17 -28.30 -0.11
N LYS A 80 -12.80 -28.98 -1.20
CA LYS A 80 -13.26 -30.36 -1.49
C LYS A 80 -12.73 -31.35 -0.46
N MET A 81 -11.44 -31.25 -0.10
CA MET A 81 -10.83 -32.09 0.93
C MET A 81 -11.51 -31.89 2.29
N LYS A 82 -11.87 -30.65 2.64
CA LYS A 82 -12.56 -30.34 3.90
C LYS A 82 -13.93 -31.03 3.97
N ALA A 83 -14.65 -31.05 2.84
CA ALA A 83 -15.94 -31.73 2.73
C ALA A 83 -15.83 -33.27 2.74
N ALA A 84 -14.70 -33.82 2.28
CA ALA A 84 -14.46 -35.26 2.22
C ALA A 84 -13.82 -35.85 3.50
N ALA A 85 -13.36 -35.00 4.44
CA ALA A 85 -12.68 -35.43 5.65
C ALA A 85 -13.61 -36.27 6.55
N THR A 86 -13.20 -37.50 6.83
CA THR A 86 -14.04 -38.51 7.50
C THR A 86 -13.89 -38.48 9.02
N ASN A 87 -12.71 -38.11 9.52
CA ASN A 87 -12.39 -38.07 10.94
C ASN A 87 -11.84 -36.70 11.39
N ASP A 88 -11.74 -36.51 12.71
CA ASP A 88 -11.31 -35.22 13.29
C ASP A 88 -9.84 -34.88 12.99
N ALA A 89 -8.97 -35.88 12.83
CA ALA A 89 -7.58 -35.63 12.49
C ALA A 89 -7.46 -35.04 11.08
N GLU A 90 -8.12 -35.65 10.09
CA GLU A 90 -8.21 -35.13 8.72
C GLU A 90 -8.85 -33.74 8.69
N ARG A 91 -9.97 -33.55 9.38
CA ARG A 91 -10.67 -32.26 9.43
C ARG A 91 -9.74 -31.15 9.92
N ARG A 92 -9.00 -31.38 11.01
CA ARG A 92 -8.06 -30.40 11.57
C ARG A 92 -6.93 -30.03 10.61
N VAL A 93 -6.31 -31.03 9.97
CA VAL A 93 -5.20 -30.77 9.03
C VAL A 93 -5.71 -29.97 7.83
N VAL A 94 -6.83 -30.37 7.24
CA VAL A 94 -7.34 -29.69 6.05
C VAL A 94 -7.87 -28.29 6.38
N GLU A 95 -8.48 -28.10 7.57
CA GLU A 95 -8.91 -26.78 8.03
C GLU A 95 -7.73 -25.83 8.25
N ASP A 96 -6.65 -26.26 8.90
CA ASP A 96 -5.43 -25.45 9.06
C ASP A 96 -4.85 -25.02 7.70
N GLN A 97 -4.74 -25.96 6.75
CA GLN A 97 -4.22 -25.67 5.42
C GLN A 97 -5.15 -24.74 4.62
N TYR A 98 -6.47 -24.92 4.74
CA TYR A 98 -7.45 -24.06 4.10
C TYR A 98 -7.36 -22.61 4.61
N ASP A 99 -7.29 -22.42 5.93
CA ASP A 99 -7.21 -21.10 6.55
C ASP A 99 -5.90 -20.38 6.18
N ARG A 100 -4.77 -21.10 6.19
CA ARG A 100 -3.48 -20.55 5.74
C ARG A 100 -3.48 -20.20 4.26
N MET A 101 -4.13 -20.99 3.42
CA MET A 101 -4.25 -20.68 1.99
C MET A 101 -5.16 -19.46 1.76
N ARG A 102 -6.24 -19.31 2.54
CA ARG A 102 -7.06 -18.09 2.52
C ARG A 102 -6.24 -16.86 2.92
N ALA A 103 -5.44 -16.96 3.98
CA ALA A 103 -4.55 -15.89 4.40
C ALA A 103 -3.54 -15.51 3.32
N LEU A 104 -2.90 -16.51 2.68
CA LEU A 104 -1.95 -16.29 1.59
C LEU A 104 -2.59 -15.63 0.37
N HIS A 105 -3.81 -16.05 0.01
CA HIS A 105 -4.58 -15.44 -1.06
C HIS A 105 -4.89 -13.97 -0.76
N CYS A 106 -5.33 -13.66 0.47
CA CYS A 106 -5.59 -12.28 0.88
C CYS A 106 -4.32 -11.42 0.84
N TRP A 107 -3.20 -11.99 1.29
CA TRP A 107 -1.90 -11.34 1.29
C TRP A 107 -1.46 -10.95 -0.14
N TYR A 108 -1.55 -11.88 -1.09
CA TYR A 108 -1.18 -11.60 -2.48
C TYR A 108 -2.15 -10.65 -3.18
N ARG A 109 -3.45 -10.66 -2.87
CA ARG A 109 -4.39 -9.64 -3.36
C ARG A 109 -4.01 -8.25 -2.88
N THR A 110 -3.67 -8.08 -1.60
CA THR A 110 -3.13 -6.81 -1.10
C THR A 110 -1.83 -6.42 -1.82
N GLN A 111 -0.90 -7.35 -2.07
CA GLN A 111 0.30 -7.05 -2.86
C GLN A 111 -0.04 -6.57 -4.27
N ARG A 112 -0.94 -7.27 -4.97
CA ARG A 112 -1.43 -6.85 -6.29
C ARG A 112 -2.02 -5.45 -6.25
N ASN A 113 -2.78 -5.13 -5.21
CA ASN A 113 -3.44 -3.83 -5.07
C ASN A 113 -2.46 -2.69 -4.76
N VAL A 114 -1.40 -2.95 -3.99
CA VAL A 114 -0.27 -2.02 -3.85
C VAL A 114 0.42 -1.82 -5.21
N THR A 115 0.69 -2.88 -5.96
CA THR A 115 1.28 -2.78 -7.30
C THR A 115 0.37 -2.01 -8.26
N ALA A 116 -0.95 -2.23 -8.21
CA ALA A 116 -1.95 -1.48 -8.98
C ALA A 116 -2.01 -0.01 -8.59
N TRP A 117 -1.83 0.31 -7.31
CA TRP A 117 -1.68 1.68 -6.85
C TRP A 117 -0.46 2.34 -7.50
N VAL A 118 0.72 1.70 -7.47
CA VAL A 118 1.92 2.27 -8.08
C VAL A 118 1.75 2.46 -9.58
N ALA A 119 1.26 1.42 -10.28
CA ALA A 119 0.98 1.49 -11.70
C ALA A 119 -0.01 2.61 -12.04
N GLY A 120 -1.12 2.72 -11.32
CA GLY A 120 -2.17 3.70 -11.61
C GLY A 120 -1.81 5.13 -11.23
N VAL A 121 -1.34 5.37 -9.99
CA VAL A 121 -1.06 6.72 -9.49
C VAL A 121 0.08 7.35 -10.26
N HIS A 122 1.22 6.65 -10.38
CA HIS A 122 2.37 7.23 -11.07
C HIS A 122 2.16 7.35 -12.58
N THR A 123 1.47 6.41 -13.24
CA THR A 123 1.08 6.61 -14.66
C THR A 123 0.20 7.84 -14.83
N TYR A 124 -0.76 8.08 -13.91
CA TYR A 124 -1.63 9.26 -13.97
C TYR A 124 -0.87 10.57 -13.80
N LEU A 125 0.07 10.62 -12.85
CA LEU A 125 0.83 11.81 -12.52
C LEU A 125 1.91 12.14 -13.57
N GLU A 126 2.53 11.12 -14.16
CA GLU A 126 3.65 11.29 -15.10
C GLU A 126 3.22 11.50 -16.55
N THR A 127 1.93 11.43 -16.86
CA THR A 127 1.42 11.55 -18.23
C THR A 127 0.41 12.68 -18.41
N THR A 128 0.47 13.33 -19.57
CA THR A 128 -0.53 14.28 -20.04
C THR A 128 -1.58 13.64 -20.96
N ASP A 129 -1.38 12.38 -21.35
CA ASP A 129 -2.30 11.63 -22.20
C ASP A 129 -3.61 11.34 -21.47
N LYS A 130 -4.71 11.93 -21.96
CA LYS A 130 -6.05 11.79 -21.40
C LYS A 130 -6.52 10.33 -21.35
N ARG A 131 -6.14 9.51 -22.34
CA ARG A 131 -6.50 8.10 -22.38
C ARG A 131 -5.80 7.34 -21.26
N LYS A 132 -4.48 7.50 -21.12
CA LYS A 132 -3.71 6.85 -20.04
C LYS A 132 -4.17 7.27 -18.65
N ARG A 133 -4.53 8.55 -18.48
CA ARG A 133 -5.12 9.04 -17.22
C ARG A 133 -6.47 8.40 -16.93
N SER A 134 -7.33 8.24 -17.94
CA SER A 134 -8.62 7.55 -17.81
C SER A 134 -8.43 6.06 -17.45
N GLU A 135 -7.54 5.36 -18.14
CA GLU A 135 -7.19 3.97 -17.86
C GLU A 135 -6.62 3.80 -16.43
N SER A 136 -5.77 4.73 -15.99
CA SER A 136 -5.22 4.75 -14.63
C SER A 136 -6.32 4.93 -13.58
N ARG A 137 -7.27 5.86 -13.78
CA ARG A 137 -8.40 6.04 -12.88
C ARG A 137 -9.29 4.79 -12.80
N LYS A 138 -9.51 4.11 -13.92
CA LYS A 138 -10.24 2.84 -13.95
C LYS A 138 -9.51 1.77 -13.13
N LEU A 139 -8.21 1.58 -13.35
CA LEU A 139 -7.40 0.63 -12.58
C LEU A 139 -7.44 0.91 -11.07
N LEU A 140 -7.35 2.18 -10.67
CA LEU A 140 -7.37 2.59 -9.27
C LEU A 140 -8.74 2.39 -8.62
N LYS A 141 -9.83 2.64 -9.36
CA LYS A 141 -11.18 2.33 -8.91
C LYS A 141 -11.35 0.84 -8.65
N GLU A 142 -10.94 0.00 -9.61
CA GLU A 142 -10.98 -1.46 -9.47
C GLU A 142 -10.12 -1.94 -8.29
N MET A 143 -8.95 -1.34 -8.10
CA MET A 143 -8.04 -1.64 -6.99
C MET A 143 -8.68 -1.33 -5.62
N VAL A 144 -9.31 -0.17 -5.45
CA VAL A 144 -9.96 0.20 -4.17
C VAL A 144 -11.10 -0.77 -3.85
N LEU A 145 -11.95 -1.07 -4.86
CA LEU A 145 -13.07 -2.00 -4.69
C LEU A 145 -12.59 -3.41 -4.38
N ASP A 146 -11.57 -3.90 -5.10
CA ASP A 146 -10.98 -5.22 -4.85
C ASP A 146 -10.36 -5.31 -3.46
N GLU A 147 -9.65 -4.27 -3.00
CA GLU A 147 -9.02 -4.28 -1.68
C GLU A 147 -10.05 -4.19 -0.54
N ILE A 148 -11.18 -3.52 -0.76
CA ILE A 148 -12.32 -3.55 0.19
C ILE A 148 -12.85 -4.97 0.33
N GLU A 149 -13.11 -5.67 -0.78
CA GLU A 149 -13.58 -7.07 -0.73
C GLU A 149 -12.53 -8.00 -0.13
N ASN A 150 -11.26 -7.82 -0.50
CA ASN A 150 -10.15 -8.58 0.08
C ASN A 150 -10.02 -8.38 1.60
N ALA A 151 -10.18 -7.15 2.07
CA ALA A 151 -10.16 -6.83 3.50
C ALA A 151 -11.37 -7.45 4.23
N LYS A 152 -12.55 -7.55 3.60
CA LYS A 152 -13.70 -8.29 4.15
C LYS A 152 -13.41 -9.79 4.24
N ASP A 153 -12.82 -10.39 3.20
CA ASP A 153 -12.44 -11.81 3.20
C ASP A 153 -11.42 -12.12 4.32
N LEU A 154 -10.46 -11.20 4.54
CA LEU A 154 -9.47 -11.30 5.60
C LEU A 154 -10.10 -11.12 7.00
N LEU A 155 -11.05 -10.20 7.13
CA LEU A 155 -11.78 -9.99 8.37
C LEU A 155 -12.62 -11.22 8.73
N ASP A 156 -13.33 -11.79 7.76
CA ASP A 156 -14.08 -13.04 7.95
C ASP A 156 -13.15 -14.17 8.41
N LEU A 157 -11.97 -14.31 7.78
CA LEU A 157 -10.98 -15.30 8.22
C LEU A 157 -10.53 -15.05 9.67
N TRP A 158 -10.27 -13.78 10.04
CA TRP A 158 -9.88 -13.41 11.40
C TRP A 158 -10.97 -13.73 12.43
N GLU A 159 -12.23 -13.47 12.11
CA GLU A 159 -13.35 -13.60 13.04
C GLU A 159 -13.87 -15.05 13.17
N THR A 160 -13.71 -15.88 12.12
CA THR A 160 -14.31 -17.22 12.08
C THR A 160 -13.32 -18.37 12.23
N SER A 161 -12.03 -18.15 11.91
CA SER A 161 -11.03 -19.21 11.97
C SER A 161 -10.70 -19.59 13.41
N LYS A 162 -10.58 -20.90 13.65
CA LYS A 162 -10.01 -21.46 14.89
C LYS A 162 -8.51 -21.73 14.76
N THR A 163 -7.96 -21.53 13.57
CA THR A 163 -6.56 -21.78 13.24
C THR A 163 -5.71 -20.59 13.67
N ASN A 164 -4.58 -20.85 14.32
CA ASN A 164 -3.54 -19.83 14.51
C ASN A 164 -2.76 -19.64 13.19
N TRP A 165 -3.39 -18.95 12.22
CA TRP A 165 -2.85 -18.74 10.89
C TRP A 165 -1.91 -17.53 10.79
N MET A 166 -1.93 -16.64 11.79
CA MET A 166 -1.04 -15.48 11.90
C MET A 166 -0.46 -15.37 13.31
N ILE A 167 0.80 -14.92 13.39
CA ILE A 167 1.42 -14.56 14.66
C ILE A 167 0.92 -13.17 15.08
N VAL A 168 0.40 -13.07 16.30
CA VAL A 168 0.04 -11.80 16.94
C VAL A 168 0.75 -11.64 18.27
N SER A 169 1.09 -10.40 18.62
CA SER A 169 1.77 -10.10 19.86
C SER A 169 0.85 -10.27 21.06
N GLY A 170 1.39 -10.83 22.16
CA GLY A 170 0.70 -10.97 23.44
C GLY A 170 0.74 -9.72 24.33
N VAL A 171 1.69 -8.81 24.08
CA VAL A 171 2.05 -7.70 24.99
C VAL A 171 1.79 -6.30 24.42
N GLY A 172 1.45 -6.21 23.13
CA GLY A 172 1.20 -4.95 22.44
C GLY A 172 1.72 -4.95 21.01
N GLU A 173 1.24 -4.01 20.21
CA GLU A 173 1.62 -3.94 18.81
C GLU A 173 3.04 -3.40 18.62
N THR A 174 3.74 -3.93 17.62
CA THR A 174 5.05 -3.45 17.22
C THR A 174 5.10 -3.22 15.73
N THR A 175 6.18 -2.63 15.25
CA THR A 175 6.46 -2.49 13.82
C THR A 175 6.57 -3.82 13.06
N PHE A 176 6.81 -4.92 13.78
CA PHE A 176 7.06 -6.24 13.22
C PHE A 176 5.90 -7.22 13.38
N ILE A 177 4.99 -6.98 14.33
CA ILE A 177 3.93 -7.92 14.71
C ILE A 177 2.66 -7.15 15.05
N TYR A 178 1.54 -7.53 14.44
CA TYR A 178 0.19 -7.03 14.77
C TYR A 178 -0.24 -7.42 16.18
N TYR A 179 -1.18 -6.67 16.76
CA TYR A 179 -1.77 -7.01 18.06
C TYR A 179 -3.18 -7.62 17.94
N LYS A 180 -3.76 -7.99 19.08
CA LYS A 180 -5.08 -8.64 19.19
C LYS A 180 -6.23 -7.81 18.62
N ASN A 181 -6.05 -6.50 18.45
CA ASN A 181 -7.02 -5.60 17.80
C ASN A 181 -6.91 -5.60 16.25
N PHE A 182 -6.20 -6.55 15.64
CA PHE A 182 -6.03 -6.65 14.18
C PHE A 182 -7.37 -6.57 13.42
N GLY A 183 -8.39 -7.32 13.83
CA GLY A 183 -9.71 -7.28 13.19
C GLY A 183 -10.34 -5.88 13.21
N GLU A 184 -10.21 -5.14 14.31
CA GLU A 184 -10.71 -3.76 14.40
C GLU A 184 -9.94 -2.80 13.48
N GLN A 185 -8.64 -3.02 13.30
CA GLN A 185 -7.83 -2.27 12.34
C GLN A 185 -8.24 -2.57 10.89
N VAL A 186 -8.57 -3.83 10.56
CA VAL A 186 -9.09 -4.20 9.24
C VAL A 186 -10.48 -3.59 9.01
N LYS A 187 -11.37 -3.57 10.01
CA LYS A 187 -12.65 -2.85 9.93
C LYS A 187 -12.42 -1.36 9.64
N ARG A 188 -11.50 -0.72 10.36
CA ARG A 188 -11.16 0.69 10.15
C ARG A 188 -10.63 0.93 8.73
N LYS A 189 -9.74 0.06 8.23
CA LYS A 189 -9.27 0.09 6.84
C LYS A 189 -10.42 0.14 5.84
N ILE A 190 -11.37 -0.79 5.97
CA ILE A 190 -12.54 -0.87 5.09
C ILE A 190 -13.34 0.45 5.13
N GLN A 191 -13.60 1.00 6.31
CA GLN A 191 -14.36 2.25 6.41
C GLN A 191 -13.63 3.43 5.76
N LEU A 192 -12.32 3.55 5.95
CA LEU A 192 -11.54 4.64 5.37
C LEU A 192 -11.42 4.56 3.84
N MET A 193 -11.58 3.38 3.25
CA MET A 193 -11.55 3.19 1.79
C MET A 193 -12.90 3.42 1.10
N LYS A 194 -14.03 3.30 1.83
CA LYS A 194 -15.37 3.50 1.25
C LYS A 194 -15.54 4.91 0.68
N GLY A 195 -16.04 5.00 -0.54
CA GLY A 195 -16.29 6.27 -1.24
C GLY A 195 -15.04 6.95 -1.78
N ARG A 196 -13.86 6.31 -1.65
CA ARG A 196 -12.57 6.83 -2.13
C ARG A 196 -12.16 6.25 -3.48
N GLU A 197 -12.96 5.36 -4.08
CA GLU A 197 -12.64 4.67 -5.33
C GLU A 197 -12.56 5.60 -6.56
N ASN A 198 -13.09 6.82 -6.46
CA ASN A 198 -13.04 7.82 -7.53
C ASN A 198 -12.14 9.02 -7.20
N ASP A 199 -11.38 8.97 -6.10
CA ASP A 199 -10.45 10.04 -5.74
C ASP A 199 -9.46 10.30 -6.87
N GLU A 200 -9.14 11.58 -7.07
CA GLU A 200 -8.09 11.96 -8.01
C GLU A 200 -6.73 11.51 -7.46
N PRO A 201 -5.93 10.78 -8.26
CA PRO A 201 -4.61 10.33 -7.83
C PRO A 201 -3.69 11.51 -7.51
N TYR A 202 -2.99 11.42 -6.38
CA TYR A 202 -2.08 12.49 -5.93
C TYR A 202 -1.05 11.96 -4.93
N VAL A 203 0.14 12.54 -5.01
CA VAL A 203 1.22 12.43 -4.03
C VAL A 203 1.83 13.81 -3.91
N ASP A 204 1.97 14.35 -2.70
CA ASP A 204 2.71 15.59 -2.50
C ASP A 204 4.19 15.42 -2.85
N PRO A 205 4.71 16.15 -3.87
CA PRO A 205 6.14 16.11 -4.21
C PRO A 205 7.04 16.59 -3.07
N ASP A 206 6.51 17.43 -2.17
CA ASP A 206 7.26 18.05 -1.07
C ASP A 206 7.05 17.35 0.29
N PHE A 207 6.39 16.18 0.31
CA PHE A 207 6.06 15.48 1.56
C PHE A 207 7.27 15.28 2.47
N GLN A 208 8.42 14.95 1.89
CA GLN A 208 9.66 14.69 2.63
C GLN A 208 10.25 15.92 3.32
N TRP A 209 9.84 17.12 2.90
CA TRP A 209 10.28 18.39 3.46
C TRP A 209 9.37 18.90 4.57
N ARG A 210 8.24 18.21 4.83
CA ARG A 210 7.33 18.48 5.96
C ARG A 210 7.93 17.98 7.28
N VAL A 211 9.09 18.49 7.66
CA VAL A 211 9.79 18.14 8.90
C VAL A 211 9.23 19.00 10.05
N PRO A 212 8.59 18.39 11.07
CA PRO A 212 8.07 19.15 12.20
C PRO A 212 9.16 19.98 12.88
N GLY A 213 8.88 21.26 13.14
CA GLY A 213 9.84 22.19 13.75
C GLY A 213 10.82 22.86 12.79
N PHE A 214 10.79 22.53 11.49
CA PHE A 214 11.54 23.23 10.44
C PHE A 214 10.68 24.23 9.64
N GLU A 215 9.43 24.47 10.06
CA GLU A 215 8.48 25.34 9.34
C GLU A 215 9.03 26.76 9.10
N ASN A 216 9.96 27.23 9.93
CA ASN A 216 10.56 28.57 9.87
C ASN A 216 11.88 28.67 9.09
N TYR A 217 12.46 27.56 8.62
CA TYR A 217 13.76 27.58 7.93
C TYR A 217 13.65 27.60 6.40
N LEU A 218 12.55 27.08 5.83
CA LEU A 218 12.37 27.03 4.37
C LEU A 218 12.04 28.38 3.72
N TYR A 219 11.65 29.40 4.50
CA TYR A 219 11.26 30.72 4.00
C TYR A 219 12.27 31.84 4.25
N LYS A 220 13.42 31.58 4.89
CA LYS A 220 14.37 32.64 5.25
C LYS A 220 15.57 32.82 4.32
N GLU A 221 15.80 31.94 3.34
CA GLU A 221 17.02 32.04 2.49
C GLU A 221 16.80 32.21 0.98
N THR A 222 15.55 32.27 0.47
CA THR A 222 15.31 32.56 -0.96
C THR A 222 14.89 33.99 -1.28
N ALA A 223 14.70 34.84 -0.27
CA ALA A 223 14.55 36.28 -0.44
C ALA A 223 15.90 37.01 -0.25
N GLY A 224 16.93 36.58 -0.97
CA GLY A 224 18.13 37.40 -1.15
C GLY A 224 17.78 38.67 -1.95
N PRO A 225 18.39 39.83 -1.65
CA PRO A 225 18.03 41.09 -2.30
C PRO A 225 18.27 40.99 -3.80
N VAL A 226 17.32 41.50 -4.58
CA VAL A 226 17.43 41.68 -6.04
C VAL A 226 18.76 42.37 -6.35
N ALA A 227 19.73 41.59 -6.82
CA ALA A 227 21.02 42.10 -7.24
C ALA A 227 20.82 42.95 -8.51
N LYS A 228 20.76 44.27 -8.33
CA LYS A 228 20.94 45.24 -9.41
C LYS A 228 22.31 45.00 -10.04
N GLY A 229 22.32 44.71 -11.34
CA GLY A 229 23.47 44.89 -12.20
C GLY A 229 24.33 43.65 -12.46
N ARG A 230 23.93 42.83 -13.44
CA ARG A 230 24.91 42.01 -14.18
C ARG A 230 25.65 42.91 -15.17
N LYS A 231 26.88 43.31 -14.84
CA LYS A 231 27.89 43.61 -15.86
C LYS A 231 28.30 42.27 -16.52
N LYS A 232 28.30 42.25 -17.86
CA LYS A 232 28.86 41.16 -18.66
C LYS A 232 30.36 41.06 -18.35
N ALA A 233 30.81 39.89 -17.91
CA ALA A 233 32.22 39.53 -17.95
C ALA A 233 32.44 38.63 -19.18
N ASP A 234 33.42 39.06 -19.94
CA ASP A 234 34.04 38.53 -21.15
C ASP A 234 34.80 37.23 -20.88
N GLY A 235 35.05 36.50 -21.97
CA GLY A 235 35.60 35.16 -21.94
C GLY A 235 37.11 35.10 -21.68
N SER A 236 37.52 34.02 -21.03
CA SER A 236 38.65 33.17 -21.39
C SER A 236 38.86 32.13 -20.29
N PHE A 237 38.68 30.85 -20.61
CA PHE A 237 39.15 29.76 -19.76
C PHE A 237 40.51 29.32 -20.29
N GLY A 238 41.56 29.69 -19.56
CA GLY A 238 42.91 29.17 -19.74
C GLY A 238 43.04 27.80 -19.11
N VAL A 239 43.73 26.91 -19.82
CA VAL A 239 44.11 25.56 -19.43
C VAL A 239 45.32 25.61 -18.48
N SER A 240 45.27 24.81 -17.42
CA SER A 240 46.44 24.12 -16.84
C SER A 240 45.98 22.88 -16.09
#